data_AF-A0A5C7R0M0-F1
#
_entry.id   AF-A0A5C7R0M0-F1
#
_cell.length_a   1.000
_cell.length_b   1.000
_cell.length_c   1.000
_cell.angle_alpha   90.00
_cell.angle_beta   90.00
_cell.angle_gamma   90.00
#
_symmetry.space_group_name_H-M   'P 1'
#
loop_
_entity.id
_entity.type
_entity.pdbx_description
1 polymer ?
#
loop_
_entity_poly.entity_id
_entity_poly.type
_entity_poly.pdbx_seq_one_letter_code
_entity_poly.pdbx_strand_id
1 'polypeptide(L)'
;MADEQAQQQAQAEPQNPNQVDPAFFDAVNAYLAVSDEQSRKFGVKQAAMAMNYAAARHSAHMYLVSVKPIAAAEERKDFMDYMSTMYRRMLNEHLDGMGEERGIDVGESELADEYAAAGVQIGRMKQKTPAADYVAAAGATPPAASNE
;
A
#
# COMPACT_ATOMS: atom_id res chain seq x y z
N MET A 1 -47.41 -33.49 14.99
CA MET A 1 -47.07 -32.87 13.70
C MET A 1 -47.05 -31.37 13.90
N ALA A 2 -46.04 -30.89 14.61
CA ALA A 2 -45.77 -29.48 14.86
C ALA A 2 -44.25 -29.45 15.04
N ASP A 3 -43.56 -28.80 14.11
CA ASP A 3 -42.19 -28.27 14.19
C ASP A 3 -41.72 -28.00 12.75
N GLU A 4 -42.34 -27.01 12.10
CA GLU A 4 -41.74 -26.40 10.91
C GLU A 4 -40.70 -25.37 11.38
N GLN A 5 -39.48 -25.73 11.05
CA GLN A 5 -38.24 -25.03 11.29
C GLN A 5 -38.33 -23.57 10.82
N ALA A 6 -38.21 -22.65 11.77
CA ALA A 6 -37.83 -21.27 11.51
C ALA A 6 -36.38 -21.25 10.98
N GLN A 7 -36.21 -21.42 9.68
CA GLN A 7 -34.99 -21.04 8.98
C GLN A 7 -34.86 -19.52 9.04
N GLN A 8 -34.13 -19.03 10.03
CA GLN A 8 -33.54 -17.70 9.98
C GLN A 8 -32.56 -17.66 8.81
N GLN A 9 -33.05 -17.17 7.67
CA GLN A 9 -32.21 -16.63 6.61
C GLN A 9 -31.41 -15.49 7.22
N ALA A 10 -30.14 -15.77 7.56
CA ALA A 10 -29.15 -14.73 7.74
C ALA A 10 -29.06 -13.96 6.42
N GLN A 11 -29.69 -12.79 6.38
CA GLN A 11 -29.55 -11.82 5.32
C GLN A 11 -28.05 -11.51 5.20
N ALA A 12 -27.45 -11.89 4.08
CA ALA A 12 -26.14 -11.38 3.70
C ALA A 12 -26.27 -9.86 3.55
N GLU A 13 -25.71 -9.12 4.50
CA GLU A 13 -25.58 -7.68 4.38
C GLU A 13 -24.74 -7.36 3.12
N PRO A 14 -25.13 -6.34 2.34
CA PRO A 14 -24.36 -5.94 1.18
C PRO A 14 -22.98 -5.45 1.63
N GLN A 15 -21.92 -6.22 1.31
CA GLN A 15 -20.54 -5.82 1.53
C GLN A 15 -20.29 -4.47 0.86
N ASN A 16 -19.92 -3.49 1.67
CA ASN A 16 -19.49 -2.18 1.20
C ASN A 16 -18.26 -2.41 0.29
N PRO A 17 -18.24 -1.95 -0.98
CA PRO A 17 -17.15 -2.25 -1.91
C PRO A 17 -15.76 -1.76 -1.46
N ASN A 18 -15.70 -0.96 -0.39
CA ASN A 18 -14.49 -0.38 0.18
C ASN A 18 -14.00 -1.09 1.46
N GLN A 19 -14.59 -2.21 1.87
CA GLN A 19 -14.09 -2.97 3.02
C GLN A 19 -13.02 -3.95 2.56
N VAL A 20 -11.75 -3.59 2.79
CA VAL A 20 -10.62 -4.50 2.65
C VAL A 20 -10.72 -5.58 3.73
N ASP A 21 -10.63 -6.84 3.34
CA ASP A 21 -10.63 -7.97 4.27
C ASP A 21 -9.47 -7.81 5.27
N PRO A 22 -9.70 -7.87 6.60
CA PRO A 22 -8.62 -7.81 7.59
C PRO A 22 -7.47 -8.79 7.33
N ALA A 23 -7.76 -9.98 6.77
CA ALA A 23 -6.75 -10.98 6.43
C ALA A 23 -5.75 -10.49 5.35
N PHE A 24 -6.13 -9.49 4.55
CA PHE A 24 -5.22 -8.82 3.64
C PHE A 24 -4.03 -8.21 4.40
N PHE A 25 -4.28 -7.55 5.52
CA PHE A 25 -3.23 -6.91 6.31
C PHE A 25 -2.32 -7.95 6.99
N ASP A 26 -2.84 -9.11 7.36
CA ASP A 26 -2.00 -10.23 7.83
C ASP A 26 -1.02 -10.69 6.75
N ALA A 27 -1.48 -10.81 5.50
CA ALA A 27 -0.62 -11.15 4.38
C ALA A 27 0.43 -10.07 4.11
N VAL A 28 0.06 -8.78 4.14
CA VAL A 28 0.99 -7.65 4.02
C VAL A 28 2.06 -7.72 5.09
N ASN A 29 1.68 -7.93 6.36
CA ASN A 29 2.60 -8.02 7.48
C ASN A 29 3.59 -9.19 7.33
N ALA A 30 3.13 -10.33 6.80
CA ALA A 30 4.01 -11.46 6.51
C ALA A 30 5.09 -11.11 5.47
N TYR A 31 4.75 -10.36 4.42
CA TYR A 31 5.74 -9.87 3.45
C TYR A 31 6.72 -8.84 4.06
N LEU A 32 6.23 -7.95 4.92
CA LEU A 32 7.08 -6.99 5.62
C LEU A 32 8.08 -7.69 6.54
N ALA A 33 7.65 -8.70 7.29
CA ALA A 33 8.54 -9.48 8.15
C ALA A 33 9.70 -10.14 7.37
N VAL A 34 9.41 -10.66 6.16
CA VAL A 34 10.45 -11.18 5.26
C VAL A 34 11.38 -10.06 4.81
N SER A 35 10.85 -8.91 4.41
CA SER A 35 11.64 -7.75 3.99
C SER A 35 12.58 -7.24 5.09
N ASP A 36 12.11 -7.22 6.35
CA ASP A 36 12.91 -6.84 7.51
C ASP A 36 14.04 -7.83 7.79
N GLU A 37 13.79 -9.12 7.62
CA GLU A 37 14.82 -10.15 7.69
C GLU A 37 15.87 -9.96 6.57
N GLN A 38 15.44 -9.71 5.34
CA GLN A 38 16.36 -9.46 4.23
C GLN A 38 17.17 -8.17 4.45
N SER A 39 16.55 -7.13 4.99
CA SER A 39 17.20 -5.85 5.28
C SER A 39 18.32 -6.01 6.31
N ARG A 40 18.12 -6.83 7.34
CA ARG A 40 19.17 -7.19 8.31
C ARG A 40 20.32 -7.98 7.68
N LYS A 41 20.04 -8.84 6.70
CA LYS A 41 21.05 -9.70 6.05
C LYS A 41 21.86 -9.00 4.96
N PHE A 42 21.21 -8.19 4.14
CA PHE A 42 21.78 -7.65 2.90
C PHE A 42 21.86 -6.12 2.86
N GLY A 43 21.30 -5.44 3.87
CA GLY A 43 21.16 -3.99 3.90
C GLY A 43 19.88 -3.51 3.22
N VAL A 44 19.40 -2.33 3.64
CA VAL A 44 18.09 -1.77 3.25
C VAL A 44 17.97 -1.61 1.72
N LYS A 45 19.01 -1.11 1.04
CA LYS A 45 18.96 -0.85 -0.41
C LYS A 45 18.82 -2.14 -1.22
N GLN A 46 19.60 -3.16 -0.88
CA GLN A 46 19.57 -4.46 -1.55
C GLN A 46 18.27 -5.20 -1.28
N ALA A 47 17.78 -5.16 -0.04
CA ALA A 47 16.50 -5.78 0.32
C ALA A 47 15.32 -5.12 -0.40
N ALA A 48 15.28 -3.78 -0.48
CA ALA A 48 14.26 -3.06 -1.23
C ALA A 48 14.28 -3.41 -2.73
N MET A 49 15.47 -3.53 -3.34
CA MET A 49 15.59 -3.98 -4.73
C MET A 49 15.10 -5.42 -4.90
N ALA A 50 15.46 -6.32 -3.98
CA ALA A 50 15.01 -7.70 -4.01
C ALA A 50 13.48 -7.83 -3.88
N MET A 51 12.86 -7.04 -3.00
CA MET A 51 11.39 -7.00 -2.82
C MET A 51 10.68 -6.55 -4.10
N ASN A 52 11.14 -5.46 -4.72
CA ASN A 52 10.57 -4.99 -6.00
C ASN A 52 10.71 -6.03 -7.11
N TYR A 53 11.88 -6.68 -7.18
CA TYR A 53 12.12 -7.71 -8.18
C TYR A 53 11.28 -8.97 -7.95
N ALA A 54 11.06 -9.36 -6.69
CA ALA A 54 10.17 -10.44 -6.32
C ALA A 54 8.70 -10.11 -6.66
N ALA A 55 8.24 -8.90 -6.35
CA ALA A 55 6.90 -8.43 -6.71
C ALA A 55 6.69 -8.48 -8.23
N ALA A 56 7.65 -7.98 -9.01
CA ALA A 56 7.59 -8.05 -10.48
C ALA A 56 7.51 -9.49 -10.99
N ARG A 57 8.29 -10.42 -10.43
CA ARG A 57 8.21 -11.86 -10.78
C ARG A 57 6.84 -12.45 -10.47
N HIS A 58 6.28 -12.14 -9.30
CA HIS A 58 4.95 -12.61 -8.91
C HIS A 58 3.87 -12.06 -9.86
N SER A 59 3.90 -10.76 -10.15
CA SER A 59 2.96 -10.12 -11.09
C SER A 59 3.09 -10.68 -12.50
N ALA A 60 4.31 -10.95 -12.97
CA ALA A 60 4.52 -11.59 -14.28
C ALA A 60 3.95 -13.01 -14.32
N HIS A 61 4.05 -13.77 -13.22
CA HIS A 61 3.41 -15.07 -13.13
C HIS A 61 1.88 -14.97 -13.17
N MET A 62 1.30 -14.02 -12.42
CA MET A 62 -0.14 -13.75 -12.47
C MET A 62 -0.63 -13.39 -13.87
N TYR A 63 0.11 -12.53 -14.57
CA TYR A 63 -0.19 -12.22 -15.97
C TYR A 63 -0.29 -13.46 -16.85
N LEU A 64 0.69 -14.37 -16.75
CA LEU A 64 0.76 -15.57 -17.58
C LEU A 64 -0.33 -16.61 -17.26
N VAL A 65 -0.89 -16.61 -16.05
CA VAL A 65 -2.01 -17.51 -15.69
C VAL A 65 -3.38 -16.89 -15.95
N SER A 66 -3.48 -15.56 -16.00
CA SER A 66 -4.73 -14.84 -16.20
C SER A 66 -5.02 -14.51 -17.67
N VAL A 67 -3.98 -14.32 -18.50
CA VAL A 67 -4.13 -13.93 -19.91
C VAL A 67 -4.03 -15.15 -20.81
N LYS A 68 -4.94 -15.25 -21.80
CA LYS A 68 -4.87 -16.31 -22.81
C LYS A 68 -3.58 -16.14 -23.63
N PRO A 69 -2.81 -17.21 -23.90
CA PRO A 69 -1.53 -17.09 -24.60
C PRO A 69 -1.59 -16.33 -25.94
N ILE A 70 -2.71 -16.44 -26.66
CA ILE A 70 -2.91 -15.75 -27.94
C ILE A 70 -3.02 -14.22 -27.82
N ALA A 71 -3.50 -13.72 -26.68
CA ALA A 71 -3.68 -12.29 -26.41
C ALA A 71 -2.49 -11.68 -25.64
N ALA A 72 -1.54 -12.50 -25.18
CA ALA A 72 -0.46 -12.07 -24.29
C ALA A 72 0.51 -11.04 -24.90
N ALA A 73 0.59 -10.93 -26.23
CA ALA A 73 1.39 -9.88 -26.84
C ALA A 73 0.67 -8.52 -26.78
N GLU A 74 -0.64 -8.53 -26.96
CA GLU A 74 -1.49 -7.34 -27.06
C GLU A 74 -1.79 -6.76 -25.68
N GLU A 75 -2.03 -7.62 -24.68
CA GLU A 75 -2.41 -7.19 -23.32
C GLU A 75 -1.21 -6.76 -22.44
N ARG A 76 0.04 -6.97 -22.91
CA ARG A 76 1.24 -6.68 -22.10
C ARG A 76 1.28 -5.22 -21.65
N LYS A 77 1.01 -4.29 -22.57
CA LYS A 77 1.12 -2.86 -22.29
C LYS A 77 0.12 -2.45 -21.22
N ASP A 78 -1.14 -2.83 -21.40
CA ASP A 78 -2.21 -2.44 -20.49
C ASP A 78 -2.00 -3.02 -19.08
N PHE A 79 -1.50 -4.26 -18.99
CA PHE A 79 -1.12 -4.84 -17.70
C PHE A 79 0.02 -4.07 -17.02
N MET A 80 1.05 -3.68 -17.77
CA MET A 80 2.17 -2.91 -17.22
C MET A 80 1.72 -1.53 -16.72
N ASP A 81 0.85 -0.86 -17.47
CA ASP A 81 0.30 0.44 -17.11
C ASP A 81 -0.57 0.31 -15.85
N TYR A 82 -1.42 -0.70 -15.77
CA TYR A 82 -2.24 -1.00 -14.61
C TYR A 82 -1.41 -1.23 -13.34
N MET A 83 -0.43 -2.15 -13.40
CA MET A 83 0.39 -2.49 -12.24
C MET A 83 1.23 -1.29 -11.76
N SER A 84 1.80 -0.53 -12.69
CA SER A 84 2.63 0.63 -12.36
C SER A 84 1.81 1.77 -11.78
N THR A 85 0.60 2.01 -12.31
CA THR A 85 -0.32 3.02 -11.77
C THR A 85 -0.80 2.63 -10.37
N MET A 86 -1.17 1.37 -10.15
CA MET A 86 -1.59 0.88 -8.85
C MET A 86 -0.48 1.03 -7.80
N TYR A 87 0.74 0.61 -8.12
CA TYR A 87 1.89 0.74 -7.22
C TYR A 87 2.19 2.21 -6.88
N ARG A 88 2.18 3.07 -7.90
CA ARG A 88 2.39 4.52 -7.74
C ARG A 88 1.35 5.15 -6.81
N ARG A 89 0.08 4.78 -6.94
CA ARG A 89 -0.98 5.23 -6.04
C ARG A 89 -0.74 4.81 -4.60
N MET A 90 -0.55 3.51 -4.36
CA MET A 90 -0.28 3.01 -3.00
C MET A 90 0.96 3.65 -2.38
N LEU A 91 2.02 3.88 -3.16
CA LEU A 91 3.23 4.51 -2.66
C LEU A 91 3.00 5.97 -2.25
N ASN A 92 2.28 6.76 -3.05
CA ASN A 92 1.90 8.12 -2.68
C ASN A 92 1.08 8.14 -1.38
N GLU A 93 0.09 7.25 -1.25
CA GLU A 93 -0.74 7.14 -0.02
C GLU A 93 0.10 6.85 1.21
N HIS A 94 1.07 5.94 1.10
CA HIS A 94 1.96 5.60 2.18
C HIS A 94 2.96 6.71 2.52
N LEU A 95 3.44 7.46 1.53
CA LEU A 95 4.31 8.63 1.76
C LEU A 95 3.54 9.73 2.47
N ASP A 96 2.34 10.06 2.02
CA ASP A 96 1.49 11.08 2.64
C ASP A 96 1.12 10.68 4.07
N GLY A 97 0.69 9.43 4.28
CA GLY A 97 0.32 8.90 5.59
C GLY A 97 1.50 8.86 6.57
N MET A 98 2.64 8.30 6.17
CA MET A 98 3.82 8.25 7.05
C MET A 98 4.45 9.62 7.27
N GLY A 99 4.45 10.48 6.25
CA GLY A 99 4.89 11.86 6.34
C GLY A 99 4.09 12.60 7.40
N GLU A 100 2.75 12.49 7.32
CA GLU A 100 1.87 13.06 8.33
C GLU A 100 2.13 12.52 9.74
N GLU A 101 2.15 11.19 9.91
CA GLU A 101 2.36 10.55 11.22
C GLU A 101 3.66 11.00 11.90
N ARG A 102 4.67 11.33 11.09
CA ARG A 102 5.99 11.76 11.55
C ARG A 102 6.20 13.27 11.54
N GLY A 103 5.20 14.05 11.09
CA GLY A 103 5.34 15.49 10.90
C GLY A 103 6.43 15.87 9.90
N ILE A 104 6.56 15.13 8.80
CA ILE A 104 7.52 15.35 7.73
C ILE A 104 6.76 15.81 6.48
N ASP A 105 7.13 16.96 5.93
CA ASP A 105 6.66 17.40 4.62
C ASP A 105 7.30 16.54 3.52
N VAL A 106 6.48 15.75 2.83
CA VAL A 106 6.88 14.86 1.73
C VAL A 106 6.60 15.45 0.35
N GLY A 107 6.16 16.72 0.29
CA GLY A 107 5.75 17.41 -0.94
C GLY A 107 4.31 17.14 -1.34
N GLU A 108 3.88 17.77 -2.44
CA GLU A 108 2.54 17.57 -2.99
C GLU A 108 2.46 16.22 -3.72
N SER A 109 1.47 15.40 -3.34
CA SER A 109 1.13 14.15 -4.03
C SER A 109 0.72 14.44 -5.48
N GLU A 110 1.27 13.70 -6.44
CA GLU A 110 0.89 13.82 -7.86
C GLU A 110 -0.58 13.44 -8.12
N LEU A 111 -1.22 12.81 -7.13
CA LEU A 111 -2.61 12.36 -7.14
C LEU A 111 -3.55 13.31 -6.40
N ALA A 112 -3.05 14.46 -5.93
CA ALA A 112 -3.84 15.42 -5.15
C ALA A 112 -5.14 15.83 -5.86
N ASP A 113 -5.10 16.06 -7.16
CA ASP A 113 -6.27 16.41 -7.97
C ASP A 113 -7.26 15.23 -8.08
N GLU A 114 -6.76 14.00 -8.23
CA GLU A 114 -7.58 12.78 -8.29
C GLU A 114 -8.25 12.49 -6.94
N TYR A 115 -7.54 12.66 -5.83
CA TYR A 115 -8.10 12.52 -4.49
C TYR A 115 -9.13 13.59 -4.17
N ALA A 116 -8.88 14.84 -4.56
CA ALA A 116 -9.85 15.92 -4.43
C ALA A 116 -11.13 15.64 -5.22
N ALA A 117 -11.00 15.12 -6.45
CA ALA A 117 -12.14 14.73 -7.29
C ALA A 117 -12.90 13.51 -6.72
N ALA A 118 -12.21 12.57 -6.09
CA ALA A 118 -12.79 11.39 -5.46
C ALA A 118 -13.36 11.64 -4.05
N GLY A 119 -13.19 12.86 -3.51
CA GLY A 119 -13.59 13.20 -2.14
C GLY A 119 -12.76 12.49 -1.05
N VAL A 120 -11.65 11.85 -1.42
CA VAL A 120 -10.77 11.13 -0.50
C VAL A 120 -9.86 12.15 0.20
N GLN A 121 -9.95 12.22 1.53
CA GLN A 121 -9.05 13.03 2.34
C GLN A 121 -7.81 12.21 2.66
N ILE A 122 -6.70 12.50 1.99
CA ILE A 122 -5.39 11.95 2.36
C ILE A 122 -4.77 12.91 3.38
N GLY A 123 -4.60 12.39 4.59
CA GLY A 123 -4.00 13.06 5.73
C GLY A 123 -4.94 13.97 6.55
N ARG A 124 -4.82 13.95 7.89
CA ARG A 124 -5.52 14.85 8.84
C ARG A 124 -4.89 16.24 8.91
N MET A 125 -3.65 16.46 8.47
CA MET A 125 -3.01 17.79 8.49
C MET A 125 -3.45 18.70 7.34
N LYS A 126 -4.73 19.08 7.35
CA LYS A 126 -5.26 20.26 6.65
C LYS A 126 -5.05 21.54 7.44
N GLN A 127 -3.85 21.74 7.99
CA GLN A 127 -3.35 23.09 8.24
C GLN A 127 -2.01 23.18 7.52
N LYS A 128 -1.92 24.10 6.56
CA LYS A 128 -0.65 24.54 5.98
C LYS A 128 0.23 25.05 7.10
N THR A 129 0.99 24.17 7.73
CA THR A 129 2.10 24.58 8.58
C THR A 129 3.21 25.01 7.63
N PRO A 130 3.65 26.28 7.64
CA PRO A 130 4.72 26.73 6.77
C PRO A 130 5.96 25.85 6.94
N ALA A 131 6.67 25.55 5.85
CA ALA A 131 7.87 24.71 5.81
C ALA A 131 8.93 25.06 6.89
N ALA A 132 8.93 26.30 7.38
CA ALA A 132 9.81 26.79 8.44
C ALA A 132 9.58 26.15 9.82
N ASP A 133 8.39 25.64 10.12
CA ASP A 133 8.05 25.12 11.45
C ASP A 133 8.43 23.63 11.64
N TYR A 134 8.73 22.91 10.56
CA TYR A 134 9.15 21.51 10.61
C TYR A 134 10.62 21.33 11.06
N VAL A 135 11.46 22.36 10.91
CA VAL A 135 12.89 22.32 11.31
C VAL A 135 13.05 22.20 12.83
N ALA A 136 12.05 22.62 13.62
CA ALA A 136 12.09 22.53 15.08
C ALA A 136 11.87 21.09 15.61
N ALA A 137 11.12 20.25 14.88
CA ALA A 137 10.83 18.87 15.30
C ALA A 137 11.95 17.88 14.93
N ALA A 138 12.73 18.16 13.88
CA ALA A 138 13.88 17.36 13.45
C ALA A 138 15.12 17.51 14.37
N GLY A 139 15.06 18.37 15.39
CA GLY A 139 16.09 18.54 16.41
C GLY A 139 16.15 17.43 17.46
N ALA A 140 15.24 16.45 17.42
CA ALA A 140 15.36 15.25 18.24
C ALA A 140 16.47 14.36 17.66
N THR A 141 17.65 14.40 18.29
CA THR A 141 18.76 13.48 18.05
C THR A 141 18.23 12.05 17.90
N PRO A 142 18.52 11.33 16.79
CA PRO A 142 18.19 9.93 16.70
C PRO A 142 18.84 9.18 17.87
N PRO A 143 18.17 8.18 18.48
CA PRO A 143 18.78 7.38 19.53
C PRO A 143 20.11 6.80 18.99
N ALA A 144 21.17 6.98 19.76
CA ALA A 144 22.52 6.59 19.38
C ALA A 144 22.52 5.13 18.90
N ALA A 145 23.19 4.87 17.78
CA ALA A 145 23.44 3.52 17.31
C ALA A 145 24.15 2.75 18.43
N SER A 146 23.49 1.73 18.98
CA SER A 146 24.12 0.78 19.88
C SER A 146 25.16 0.01 19.08
N ASN A 147 26.43 0.38 19.26
CA ASN A 147 27.57 -0.43 18.86
C ASN A 147 27.65 -1.61 19.83
N GLU A 148 27.31 -2.83 19.39
CA GLU A 148 28.00 -4.09 19.71
C GLU A 148 27.80 -5.10 18.56
#